data_AF-A0A6N8DLB1-F1
#
_entry.id   AF-A0A6N8DLB1-F1
#
_cell.length_a   1.000
_cell.length_b   1.000
_cell.length_c   1.000
_cell.angle_alpha   90.00
_cell.angle_beta   90.00
_cell.angle_gamma   90.00
#
_symmetry.space_group_name_H-M   'P 1'
#
loop_
_entity.id
_entity.type
_entity.pdbx_description
1 polymer ?
#
loop_
_entity_poly.entity_id
_entity_poly.type
_entity_poly.pdbx_seq_one_letter_code
_entity_poly.pdbx_strand_id
1 'polypeptide(L)'
;MFEEFDIEYSTGKFVSDLTNVAECDNAMDELLLICSSIEEQLKQAKYNARFGNQVDTDWERRTISALKIKRLARQQVSVIRGRMAKSERKNAQESIDRKLLETIKKFFPKEFFRAVEIMKSEN
;
A
#
# COMPACT_ATOMS: atom_id res chain seq x y z
N MET A 1 -8.76 -15.62 8.68
CA MET A 1 -7.74 -14.84 9.39
C MET A 1 -6.44 -15.19 8.70
N PHE A 2 -5.96 -14.34 7.79
CA PHE A 2 -4.64 -14.56 7.19
C PHE A 2 -3.63 -14.18 8.27
N GLU A 3 -2.82 -15.12 8.72
CA GLU A 3 -1.63 -14.79 9.51
C GLU A 3 -0.88 -13.71 8.73
N GLU A 4 -0.69 -12.54 9.35
CA GLU A 4 0.13 -11.46 8.79
C GLU A 4 1.58 -11.93 8.85
N PHE A 5 1.95 -12.79 7.91
CA PHE A 5 3.35 -13.06 7.61
C PHE A 5 3.93 -11.75 7.10
N ASP A 6 4.82 -11.18 7.90
CA ASP A 6 5.54 -9.99 7.51
C ASP A 6 6.56 -10.35 6.42
N ILE A 7 6.33 -9.82 5.22
CA ILE A 7 7.13 -10.18 4.06
C ILE A 7 8.28 -9.19 3.93
N GLU A 8 9.50 -9.71 3.97
CA GLU A 8 10.68 -8.94 3.59
C GLU A 8 10.65 -8.66 2.07
N TYR A 9 10.50 -7.39 1.71
CA TYR A 9 10.41 -6.98 0.31
C TYR A 9 11.76 -6.53 -0.26
N SER A 10 12.67 -6.04 0.59
CA SER A 10 14.06 -5.71 0.28
C SER A 10 14.94 -6.01 1.50
N THR A 11 16.27 -6.05 1.34
CA THR A 11 17.18 -6.46 2.42
C THR A 11 16.97 -5.63 3.69
N GLY A 12 16.46 -6.28 4.74
CA GLY A 12 16.15 -5.67 6.03
C GLY A 12 14.93 -4.74 6.02
N LYS A 13 14.13 -4.72 4.96
CA LYS A 13 12.89 -3.92 4.84
C LYS A 13 11.67 -4.81 4.76
N PHE A 14 10.73 -4.61 5.66
CA PHE A 14 9.51 -5.39 5.75
C PHE A 14 8.28 -4.58 5.33
N VAL A 15 7.25 -5.27 4.83
CA VAL A 15 6.01 -4.63 4.40
C VAL A 15 5.28 -4.00 5.60
N SER A 16 5.41 -4.58 6.80
CA SER A 16 4.83 -4.03 8.02
C SER A 16 5.42 -2.68 8.46
N ASP A 17 6.65 -2.37 8.05
CA ASP A 17 7.37 -1.15 8.43
C ASP A 17 6.88 0.10 7.69
N LEU A 18 6.01 -0.05 6.69
CA LEU A 18 5.51 1.07 5.89
C LEU A 18 4.50 1.89 6.69
N THR A 19 4.75 3.19 6.84
CA THR A 19 3.97 4.08 7.71
C THR A 19 3.13 5.11 6.96
N ASN A 20 3.46 5.38 5.70
CA ASN A 20 2.79 6.41 4.90
C ASN A 20 2.67 6.02 3.42
N VAL A 21 1.84 6.79 2.68
CA VAL A 21 1.55 6.53 1.26
C VAL A 21 2.81 6.66 0.39
N ALA A 22 3.69 7.62 0.67
CA ALA A 22 4.91 7.82 -0.11
C ALA A 22 5.89 6.65 0.03
N GLU A 23 6.05 6.10 1.24
CA GLU A 23 6.81 4.87 1.49
C GLU A 23 6.20 3.68 0.75
N CYS A 24 4.88 3.55 0.73
CA CYS A 24 4.21 2.50 -0.04
C CYS A 24 4.46 2.64 -1.55
N ASP A 25 4.43 3.87 -2.08
CA ASP A 25 4.71 4.13 -3.50
C ASP A 25 6.16 3.77 -3.86
N ASN A 26 7.12 4.20 -3.04
CA ASN A 26 8.53 3.83 -3.21
C ASN A 26 8.75 2.30 -3.14
N ALA A 27 8.11 1.63 -2.19
CA ALA A 27 8.20 0.18 -2.05
C ALA A 27 7.57 -0.56 -3.24
N MET A 28 6.48 -0.04 -3.82
CA MET A 28 5.89 -0.60 -5.04
C MET A 28 6.82 -0.48 -6.24
N ASP A 29 7.50 0.66 -6.39
CA ASP A 29 8.46 0.89 -7.48
C ASP A 29 9.69 -0.01 -7.32
N GLU A 30 10.23 -0.12 -6.10
CA GLU A 30 11.34 -1.04 -5.78
C GLU A 30 10.96 -2.50 -6.09
N LEU A 31 9.77 -2.93 -5.64
CA LEU A 31 9.27 -4.29 -5.91
C LEU A 31 9.01 -4.55 -7.39
N LEU A 32 8.57 -3.54 -8.15
CA LEU A 32 8.41 -3.65 -9.60
C LEU A 32 9.77 -3.91 -10.26
N LEU A 33 10.79 -3.13 -9.93
CA LEU A 33 12.15 -3.30 -10.44
C LEU A 33 12.73 -4.68 -10.08
N ILE A 34 12.56 -5.12 -8.84
CA ILE A 34 13.01 -6.45 -8.38
C ILE A 34 12.31 -7.56 -9.18
N CYS A 35 10.99 -7.50 -9.32
CA CYS A 35 10.23 -8.49 -10.08
C CYS A 35 10.69 -8.54 -11.55
N SER A 36 10.83 -7.38 -12.19
CA SER A 36 11.29 -7.30 -13.57
C SER A 36 12.71 -7.84 -13.75
N SER A 37 13.62 -7.57 -12.80
CA SER A 37 14.97 -8.13 -12.82
C SER A 37 14.96 -9.67 -12.73
N ILE A 38 14.16 -10.24 -11.82
CA ILE A 38 14.04 -11.70 -11.67
C ILE A 38 13.45 -12.33 -12.95
N GLU A 39 12.43 -11.71 -13.52
CA GLU A 39 11.81 -12.17 -14.78
C GLU A 39 12.81 -12.16 -15.94
N GLU A 40 13.63 -11.12 -16.05
CA GLU A 40 14.65 -11.04 -17.09
C GLU A 40 15.75 -12.10 -16.88
N GLN A 41 16.18 -12.34 -15.63
CA GLN A 41 17.13 -13.42 -15.32
C GLN A 41 16.57 -14.81 -15.73
N LEU A 42 15.31 -15.09 -15.41
CA LEU A 42 14.66 -16.34 -15.82
C LEU A 42 14.56 -16.45 -17.35
N LYS A 43 14.22 -15.35 -18.03
CA LYS A 43 14.13 -15.31 -19.49
C LYS A 43 15.50 -15.55 -20.14
N GLN A 44 16.55 -14.91 -19.64
CA GLN A 44 17.91 -15.08 -20.12
C GLN A 44 18.43 -16.50 -19.89
N ALA A 45 18.16 -17.09 -18.72
CA ALA A 45 18.51 -18.48 -18.44
C ALA A 45 17.83 -19.45 -19.42
N LYS A 46 16.54 -19.27 -19.69
CA LYS A 46 15.78 -20.06 -20.67
C LYS A 46 16.27 -19.86 -22.10
N TYR A 47 16.70 -18.64 -22.45
CA TYR A 47 17.30 -18.37 -23.74
C TYR A 47 18.63 -19.10 -23.88
N ASN A 48 19.53 -18.97 -22.90
CA ASN A 48 20.84 -19.64 -22.88
C ASN A 48 20.72 -21.17 -22.95
N ALA A 49 19.65 -21.74 -22.37
CA ALA A 49 19.32 -23.16 -22.47
C ALA A 49 19.20 -23.67 -23.90
N ARG A 50 18.67 -22.82 -24.80
CA ARG A 50 18.50 -23.16 -26.22
C ARG A 50 19.83 -23.27 -26.96
N PHE A 51 20.90 -22.67 -26.43
CA PHE A 51 22.25 -22.71 -27.00
C PHE A 51 23.15 -23.77 -26.34
N GLY A 52 22.56 -24.69 -25.57
CA GLY A 52 23.27 -25.83 -24.97
C GLY A 52 23.78 -25.61 -23.54
N ASN A 53 23.50 -24.47 -22.90
CA ASN A 53 23.85 -24.25 -21.50
C ASN A 53 22.76 -24.84 -20.59
N GLN A 54 23.07 -25.83 -19.74
CA GLN A 54 22.06 -26.33 -18.81
C GLN A 54 21.65 -25.27 -17.79
N VAL A 55 20.34 -25.16 -17.54
CA VAL A 55 19.79 -24.35 -16.47
C VAL A 55 19.85 -25.15 -15.18
N ASP A 56 20.42 -24.56 -14.13
CA ASP A 56 20.34 -25.11 -12.78
C ASP A 56 18.87 -25.10 -12.32
N THR A 57 18.30 -26.30 -12.18
CA THR A 57 16.89 -26.53 -11.82
C THR A 57 16.58 -26.08 -10.39
N ASP A 58 17.53 -26.16 -9.47
CA ASP A 58 17.38 -25.71 -8.09
C ASP A 58 17.45 -24.19 -7.99
N TRP A 59 18.33 -23.56 -8.77
CA TRP A 59 18.33 -22.11 -8.95
C TRP A 59 17.00 -21.62 -9.56
N GLU A 60 16.50 -22.25 -10.63
CA GLU A 60 15.25 -21.84 -11.27
C GLU A 60 14.07 -21.93 -10.29
N ARG A 61 13.95 -23.04 -9.55
CA ARG A 61 12.89 -23.23 -8.55
C ARG A 61 12.95 -22.16 -7.45
N ARG A 62 14.13 -21.88 -6.90
CA ARG A 62 14.32 -20.84 -5.87
C ARG A 62 13.96 -19.45 -6.41
N THR A 63 14.34 -19.17 -7.65
CA THR A 63 14.09 -17.90 -8.33
C THR A 63 12.60 -17.67 -8.60
N ILE A 64 11.88 -18.71 -9.04
CA ILE A 64 10.41 -18.67 -9.21
C ILE A 64 9.71 -18.45 -7.85
N SER A 65 10.15 -19.13 -6.80
CA SER A 65 9.61 -18.93 -5.46
C SER A 65 9.85 -17.51 -4.96
N ALA A 66 11.06 -16.96 -5.16
CA ALA A 66 11.37 -15.58 -4.83
C ALA A 66 10.47 -14.59 -5.58
N LEU A 67 10.26 -14.78 -6.89
CA LEU A 67 9.34 -13.95 -7.69
C LEU A 67 7.92 -13.98 -7.12
N LYS A 68 7.42 -15.16 -6.73
CA LYS A 68 6.09 -15.30 -6.12
C LYS A 68 5.99 -14.52 -4.81
N ILE A 69 7.00 -14.60 -3.94
CA ILE A 69 7.04 -13.86 -2.67
C ILE A 69 7.04 -12.33 -2.93
N LYS A 70 7.85 -11.85 -3.88
CA LYS A 70 7.92 -10.40 -4.19
C LYS A 70 6.61 -9.87 -4.80
N ARG A 71 5.92 -10.67 -5.61
CA ARG A 71 4.57 -10.33 -6.10
C ARG A 71 3.54 -10.27 -4.97
N LEU A 72 3.60 -11.20 -4.00
CA LEU A 72 2.74 -11.17 -2.82
C LEU A 72 3.01 -9.92 -1.96
N ALA A 73 4.28 -9.58 -1.72
CA ALA A 73 4.65 -8.34 -1.04
C ALA A 73 4.04 -7.12 -1.75
N ARG A 74 4.17 -7.02 -3.08
CA ARG A 74 3.59 -5.92 -3.86
C ARG A 74 2.07 -5.83 -3.71
N GLN A 75 1.37 -6.96 -3.66
CA GLN A 75 -0.07 -6.99 -3.42
C GLN A 75 -0.41 -6.47 -2.01
N GLN A 76 0.34 -6.89 -0.98
CA GLN A 76 0.15 -6.40 0.39
C GLN A 76 0.39 -4.89 0.50
N VAL A 77 1.48 -4.38 -0.08
CA VAL A 77 1.78 -2.94 -0.12
C VAL A 77 0.63 -2.16 -0.76
N SER A 78 0.09 -2.65 -1.89
CA SER A 78 -1.06 -2.01 -2.55
C SER A 78 -2.30 -1.94 -1.65
N VAL A 79 -2.59 -3.00 -0.90
CA VAL A 79 -3.69 -3.03 0.08
C VAL A 79 -3.45 -2.03 1.21
N ILE A 80 -2.26 -2.01 1.80
CA ILE A 80 -1.87 -1.10 2.88
C ILE A 80 -2.00 0.36 2.41
N ARG A 81 -1.43 0.67 1.25
CA ARG A 81 -1.55 1.99 0.60
C ARG A 81 -3.00 2.41 0.44
N GLY A 82 -3.86 1.51 -0.05
CA GLY A 82 -5.28 1.78 -0.24
C GLY A 82 -6.00 2.11 1.07
N ARG A 83 -5.65 1.42 2.17
CA ARG A 83 -6.18 1.70 3.51
C ARG A 83 -5.69 3.06 4.02
N MET A 84 -4.40 3.37 3.87
CA MET A 84 -3.80 4.64 4.28
C MET A 84 -4.43 5.82 3.53
N ALA A 85 -4.49 5.77 2.20
CA ALA A 85 -5.08 6.82 1.39
C ALA A 85 -6.56 7.07 1.74
N LYS A 86 -7.31 6.02 2.07
CA LYS A 86 -8.69 6.15 2.55
C LYS A 86 -8.76 6.85 3.92
N SER A 87 -7.85 6.51 4.84
CA SER A 87 -7.76 7.14 6.15
C SER A 87 -7.38 8.63 6.03
N GLU A 88 -6.38 8.96 5.21
CA GLU A 88 -5.96 10.35 4.96
C GLU A 88 -7.10 11.20 4.39
N ARG A 89 -7.85 10.68 3.41
CA ARG A 89 -9.03 11.38 2.86
C ARG A 89 -10.10 11.60 3.91
N LYS A 90 -10.39 10.60 4.75
CA LYS A 90 -11.35 10.73 5.84
C LYS A 90 -10.91 11.80 6.84
N ASN A 91 -9.65 11.78 7.26
CA ASN A 91 -9.10 12.76 8.20
C ASN A 91 -9.10 14.18 7.61
N ALA A 92 -8.80 14.32 6.32
CA ALA A 92 -8.86 15.60 5.61
C ALA A 92 -10.30 16.13 5.55
N GLN A 93 -11.28 15.27 5.24
CA GLN A 93 -12.69 15.65 5.24
C GLN A 93 -13.16 16.09 6.62
N GLU A 94 -12.86 15.31 7.67
CA GLU A 94 -13.21 15.67 9.05
C GLU A 94 -12.56 17.00 9.49
N SER A 95 -11.34 17.29 9.02
CA SER A 95 -10.68 18.57 9.26
C SER A 95 -11.40 19.74 8.57
N ILE A 96 -11.82 19.55 7.32
CA ILE A 96 -12.59 20.55 6.56
C ILE A 96 -13.94 20.78 7.23
N ASP A 97 -14.65 19.72 7.61
CA ASP A 97 -15.96 19.80 8.26
C ASP A 97 -15.86 20.55 9.59
N ARG A 98 -14.83 20.30 10.40
CA ARG A 98 -14.56 21.07 11.63
C ARG A 98 -14.33 22.54 11.35
N LYS A 99 -13.50 22.88 10.36
CA LYS A 99 -13.24 24.27 9.98
C LYS A 99 -14.51 24.97 9.47
N LEU A 100 -15.34 24.25 8.73
CA LEU A 100 -16.62 24.75 8.25
C LEU A 100 -17.56 25.04 9.43
N LEU A 101 -17.70 24.11 10.37
CA LEU A 101 -18.53 24.30 11.57
C LEU A 101 -18.06 25.48 12.42
N GLU A 102 -16.75 25.63 12.64
CA GLU A 102 -16.19 26.79 13.36
C GLU A 102 -16.44 28.11 12.60
N THR A 103 -16.38 28.07 11.26
CA THR A 103 -16.71 29.23 10.42
C THR A 103 -18.19 29.60 10.53
N ILE A 104 -19.10 28.62 10.43
CA ILE A 104 -20.54 28.84 10.59
C ILE A 104 -20.84 29.38 11.99
N LYS A 105 -20.27 28.79 13.03
CA LYS A 105 -20.42 29.27 14.42
C LYS A 105 -19.96 30.72 14.60
N LYS A 106 -18.88 31.13 13.91
CA LYS A 106 -18.35 32.50 13.97
C LYS A 106 -19.22 33.51 13.23
N PHE A 107 -19.71 33.19 12.03
CA PHE A 107 -20.40 34.15 11.16
C PHE A 107 -21.93 34.08 11.26
N PHE A 108 -22.49 32.93 11.61
CA PHE A 108 -23.93 32.65 11.72
C PHE A 108 -24.26 31.96 13.05
N PRO A 109 -23.96 32.60 14.20
CA PRO A 109 -24.07 31.95 15.51
C PRO A 109 -25.52 31.57 15.86
N LYS A 110 -26.52 32.37 15.49
CA LYS A 110 -27.93 32.11 15.82
C LYS A 110 -28.44 30.85 15.12
N GLU A 111 -28.14 30.74 13.84
CA GLU A 111 -28.48 29.61 12.99
C GLU A 111 -27.76 28.34 13.46
N PHE A 112 -26.49 28.46 13.84
CA PHE A 112 -25.70 27.36 14.39
C PHE A 112 -26.31 26.81 15.69
N PHE A 113 -26.57 27.66 16.68
CA PHE A 113 -27.13 27.20 17.97
C PHE A 113 -28.55 26.64 17.80
N ARG A 114 -29.38 27.25 16.95
CA ARG A 114 -30.71 26.73 16.63
C ARG A 114 -30.65 25.33 16.00
N ALA A 115 -29.73 25.09 15.07
CA ALA A 115 -29.54 23.77 14.47
C ALA A 115 -29.07 22.71 15.49
N VAL A 116 -28.20 23.10 16.42
CA VAL A 116 -27.74 22.21 17.52
C VAL A 116 -28.88 21.87 18.49
N GLU A 117 -29.77 22.82 18.79
CA GLU A 117 -30.94 22.56 19.64
C GLU A 117 -31.92 21.58 18.99
N ILE A 118 -32.19 21.72 17.69
CA ILE A 118 -33.07 20.80 16.94
C ILE A 118 -32.50 19.37 16.98
N MET A 119 -31.20 19.19 16.70
CA MET A 119 -30.56 17.87 16.74
C MET A 119 -30.61 17.19 18.12
N LYS A 120 -30.65 17.96 19.20
CA LYS A 120 -30.76 17.41 20.57
C LYS A 120 -32.19 17.00 20.94
N SER A 121 -33.20 17.58 20.28
CA SER A 121 -34.60 17.20 20.51
C SER A 121 -35.04 15.97 19.71
N GLU A 122 -34.25 15.54 18.72
CA GLU A 122 -34.54 14.39 17.84
C GLU A 122 -33.83 13.09 18.26
N ASN A 123 -32.92 13.14 19.24
CA ASN A 123 -32.25 11.98 19.85
C ASN A 123 -32.73 11.76 21.29
#